data_AF-A0A9W6U419-F1
#
_entry.id   AF-A0A9W6U419-F1
#
_cell.length_a   1.000
_cell.length_b   1.000
_cell.length_c   1.000
_cell.angle_alpha   90.00
_cell.angle_beta   90.00
_cell.angle_gamma   90.00
#
_symmetry.space_group_name_H-M   'P 1'
#
loop_
_entity.id
_entity.type
_entity.pdbx_description
1 polymer ?
#
loop_
_entity_poly.entity_id
_entity_poly.type
_entity_poly.pdbx_seq_one_letter_code
_entity_poly.pdbx_strand_id
1 'polypeptide(L)'
;MVDTFRDTFDALDEILEKHEKEHDGQKPKEVMMYCTGGIRCEKVGAYLTQYKGISNVQKLHGGIVNYMRFLKEQRAAAATGAAARSDSGSDAHASMENSETGSVEEISLFKGKNFVFDQRCVGELTESEEVTDDVLGRCFQCGEPCNHHTNCSNLMCHGLILQCLKCATSMLGACSEGCKQEFIKMESMTPEEQRNYRKEHALKWKPKNPNSASALKYIRFRPAFPELLKKA
;
A
#
# COMPACT_ATOMS: atom_id res chain seq x y z
N MET A 1 -4.15 11.43 -7.27
CA MET A 1 -3.50 10.16 -7.65
C MET A 1 -3.57 10.09 -9.16
N VAL A 2 -2.57 9.52 -9.84
CA VAL A 2 -2.64 9.34 -11.31
C VAL A 2 -3.55 8.17 -11.66
N ASP A 3 -4.29 8.29 -12.75
CA ASP A 3 -5.23 7.26 -13.21
C ASP A 3 -4.51 6.05 -13.77
N THR A 4 -3.45 6.29 -14.54
CA THR A 4 -2.62 5.26 -15.13
C THR A 4 -1.15 5.55 -14.87
N PHE A 5 -0.30 4.53 -15.05
CA PHE A 5 1.14 4.74 -14.99
C PHE A 5 1.64 5.73 -16.06
N ARG A 6 0.96 5.82 -17.21
CA ARG A 6 1.34 6.77 -18.27
C ARG A 6 1.23 8.22 -17.79
N ASP A 7 0.18 8.51 -17.03
CA ASP A 7 -0.09 9.86 -16.53
C ASP A 7 0.89 10.26 -15.40
N THR A 8 1.73 9.33 -14.93
CA THR A 8 2.77 9.60 -13.92
C THR A 8 3.75 10.69 -14.35
N PHE A 9 4.07 10.77 -15.64
CA PHE A 9 5.07 11.73 -16.13
C PHE A 9 4.54 13.16 -16.12
N ASP A 10 3.32 13.37 -16.63
CA ASP A 10 2.65 14.68 -16.56
C ASP A 10 2.47 15.13 -15.11
N ALA A 11 2.06 14.20 -14.25
CA ALA A 11 1.95 14.42 -12.82
C ALA A 11 3.28 14.82 -12.16
N LEU A 12 4.37 14.18 -12.56
CA LEU A 12 5.71 14.48 -12.03
C LEU A 12 6.18 15.86 -12.50
N ASP A 13 5.89 16.23 -13.74
CA ASP A 13 6.22 17.53 -14.31
C ASP A 13 5.52 18.66 -13.54
N GLU A 14 4.21 18.52 -13.29
CA GLU A 14 3.45 19.47 -12.47
C GLU A 14 4.05 19.61 -11.05
N ILE A 15 4.52 18.51 -10.43
CA ILE A 15 5.15 18.53 -9.10
C ILE A 15 6.50 19.27 -9.14
N LEU A 16 7.33 18.99 -10.14
CA LEU A 16 8.65 19.60 -10.27
C LEU A 16 8.55 21.11 -10.54
N GLU A 17 7.65 21.52 -11.45
CA GLU A 17 7.39 22.94 -11.72
C GLU A 17 6.91 23.67 -10.47
N LYS A 18 6.06 23.04 -9.66
CA LYS A 18 5.59 23.62 -8.41
C LYS A 18 6.74 23.77 -7.41
N HIS A 19 7.56 22.73 -7.24
CA HIS A 19 8.74 22.80 -6.38
C HIS A 19 9.69 23.92 -6.82
N GLU A 20 9.99 24.02 -8.11
CA GLU A 20 10.86 25.09 -8.63
C GLU A 20 10.29 26.48 -8.30
N LYS A 21 8.97 26.69 -8.46
CA LYS A 21 8.32 27.97 -8.08
C LYS A 21 8.42 28.27 -6.58
N GLU A 22 8.31 27.25 -5.74
CA GLU A 22 8.40 27.39 -4.26
C GLU A 22 9.85 27.54 -3.76
N HIS A 23 10.84 27.26 -4.62
CA HIS A 23 12.26 27.23 -4.27
C HIS A 23 13.12 28.08 -5.22
N ASP A 24 12.64 29.25 -5.65
CA ASP A 24 13.39 30.23 -6.45
C ASP A 24 14.03 29.64 -7.73
N GLY A 25 13.29 28.77 -8.41
CA GLY A 25 13.73 28.07 -9.62
C GLY A 25 14.68 26.90 -9.37
N GLN A 26 14.92 26.53 -8.11
CA GLN A 26 15.82 25.42 -7.78
C GLN A 26 15.12 24.07 -7.90
N LYS A 27 15.81 23.14 -8.55
CA LYS A 27 15.42 21.73 -8.62
C LYS A 27 15.57 21.04 -7.25
N PRO A 28 14.84 19.94 -7.01
CA PRO A 28 15.06 19.12 -5.82
C PRO A 28 16.52 18.69 -5.69
N LYS A 29 17.08 18.87 -4.49
CA LYS A 29 18.47 18.46 -4.19
C LYS A 29 18.65 16.95 -4.15
N GLU A 30 17.60 16.24 -3.78
CA GLU A 30 17.56 14.79 -3.68
C GLU A 30 16.13 14.29 -3.89
N VAL A 31 15.98 13.19 -4.62
CA VAL A 31 14.71 12.51 -4.80
C VAL A 31 14.87 11.04 -4.42
N MET A 32 14.16 10.61 -3.37
CA MET A 32 14.08 9.20 -2.98
C MET A 32 12.75 8.60 -3.45
N MET A 33 12.81 7.43 -4.08
CA MET A 33 11.63 6.77 -4.62
C MET A 33 11.53 5.31 -4.20
N TYR A 34 10.30 4.83 -4.09
CA TYR A 34 10.02 3.41 -3.92
C TYR A 34 8.75 3.03 -4.68
N CYS A 35 8.64 1.75 -5.00
CA CYS A 35 7.39 1.13 -5.44
C CYS A 35 7.39 -0.32 -4.96
N THR A 36 6.34 -1.09 -5.27
CA THR A 36 6.19 -2.48 -4.80
C THR A 36 7.44 -3.34 -5.06
N GLY A 37 7.97 -3.34 -6.29
CA GLY A 37 9.11 -4.20 -6.68
C GLY A 37 10.23 -3.49 -7.46
N GLY A 38 10.26 -2.16 -7.47
CA GLY A 38 11.34 -1.36 -8.09
C GLY A 38 11.14 -0.96 -9.57
N ILE A 39 10.41 -1.75 -10.38
CA ILE A 39 10.33 -1.51 -11.85
C ILE A 39 9.83 -0.11 -12.26
N ARG A 40 8.88 0.47 -11.51
CA ARG A 40 8.39 1.84 -11.80
C ARG A 40 9.46 2.88 -11.48
N CYS A 41 10.22 2.67 -10.41
CA CYS A 41 11.31 3.55 -10.02
C CYS A 41 12.46 3.55 -11.03
N GLU A 42 12.71 2.44 -11.72
CA GLU A 42 13.70 2.40 -12.81
C GLU A 42 13.32 3.36 -13.94
N LYS A 43 12.07 3.29 -14.41
CA LYS A 43 11.58 4.17 -15.49
C LYS A 43 11.52 5.63 -15.06
N VAL A 44 10.96 5.91 -13.88
CA VAL A 44 10.87 7.29 -13.36
C VAL A 44 12.25 7.85 -13.05
N GLY A 45 13.18 7.04 -12.54
CA GLY A 45 14.55 7.47 -12.27
C GLY A 45 15.31 7.84 -13.53
N ALA A 46 15.19 7.05 -14.60
CA ALA A 46 15.75 7.41 -15.90
C ALA A 46 15.16 8.72 -16.42
N TYR A 47 13.85 8.92 -16.27
CA TYR A 47 13.19 10.16 -16.67
C TYR A 47 13.70 11.39 -15.90
N LEU A 48 13.77 11.31 -14.56
CA LEU A 48 14.23 12.40 -13.69
C LEU A 48 15.68 12.78 -13.98
N THR A 49 16.55 11.80 -14.21
CA THR A 49 17.97 12.03 -14.46
C THR A 49 18.23 12.54 -15.88
N GLN A 50 17.66 11.88 -16.90
CA GLN A 50 17.98 12.15 -18.31
C GLN A 50 17.22 13.34 -18.89
N TYR A 51 15.95 13.53 -18.50
CA TYR A 51 15.09 14.55 -19.09
C TYR A 51 14.87 15.75 -18.17
N LYS A 52 14.84 15.54 -16.85
CA LYS A 52 14.67 16.62 -15.86
C LYS A 52 15.99 17.12 -15.28
N GLY A 53 17.09 16.43 -15.52
CA GLY A 53 18.43 16.86 -15.08
C GLY A 53 18.57 16.91 -13.56
N ILE A 54 17.85 16.05 -12.83
CA ILE A 54 18.01 15.87 -11.39
C ILE A 54 19.09 14.81 -11.18
N SER A 55 20.23 15.21 -10.62
CA SER A 55 21.42 14.35 -10.53
C SER A 55 21.40 13.37 -9.37
N ASN A 56 20.77 13.73 -8.24
CA ASN A 56 20.68 12.86 -7.06
C ASN A 56 19.30 12.20 -6.96
N VAL A 57 19.16 11.05 -7.60
CA VAL A 57 17.94 10.24 -7.58
C VAL A 57 18.24 8.87 -6.98
N GLN A 58 17.68 8.60 -5.81
CA GLN A 58 17.84 7.35 -5.07
C GLN A 58 16.55 6.51 -5.16
N LYS A 59 16.71 5.19 -5.16
CA LYS A 59 15.60 4.25 -5.23
C LYS A 59 15.77 3.12 -4.22
N LEU A 60 14.67 2.70 -3.62
CA LEU A 60 14.66 1.51 -2.78
C LEU A 60 14.89 0.27 -3.66
N HIS A 61 16.07 -0.33 -3.55
CA HIS A 61 16.45 -1.49 -4.35
C HIS A 61 15.52 -2.68 -4.08
N GLY A 62 14.92 -3.23 -5.14
CA GLY A 62 13.91 -4.30 -5.04
C GLY A 62 12.56 -3.85 -4.47
N GLY A 63 12.37 -2.55 -4.21
CA GLY A 63 11.12 -1.99 -3.71
C GLY A 63 10.73 -2.45 -2.31
N ILE A 64 9.45 -2.27 -1.99
CA ILE A 64 8.88 -2.63 -0.68
C ILE A 64 9.03 -4.14 -0.43
N VAL A 65 8.88 -4.98 -1.46
CA VAL A 65 9.03 -6.45 -1.32
C VAL A 65 10.40 -6.81 -0.74
N ASN A 66 11.48 -6.21 -1.25
CA ASN A 66 12.82 -6.47 -0.72
C ASN A 66 13.01 -5.86 0.68
N TYR A 67 12.40 -4.70 0.94
CA TYR A 67 12.42 -4.10 2.28
C TYR A 67 11.73 -4.99 3.32
N MET A 68 10.63 -5.65 2.97
CA MET A 68 9.97 -6.61 3.86
C MET A 68 10.86 -7.82 4.19
N ARG A 69 11.60 -8.34 3.21
CA ARG A 69 12.57 -9.41 3.44
C ARG A 69 13.65 -8.95 4.43
N PHE A 70 14.19 -7.76 4.23
CA PHE A 70 15.14 -7.15 5.17
C PHE A 70 14.55 -7.05 6.59
N LEU A 71 13.31 -6.59 6.75
CA LEU A 71 12.65 -6.53 8.06
C LEU A 71 12.50 -7.91 8.72
N LYS A 72 12.15 -8.95 7.95
CA LYS A 72 12.05 -10.32 8.45
C LYS A 72 13.40 -10.83 8.95
N GLU A 73 14.47 -10.58 8.20
CA GLU A 73 15.86 -10.92 8.59
C GLU A 73 16.27 -10.18 9.88
N GLN A 74 15.98 -8.87 9.97
CA GLN A 74 16.28 -8.07 11.17
C GLN A 74 15.50 -8.56 12.40
N ARG A 75 14.21 -8.88 12.24
CA ARG A 75 13.37 -9.46 13.32
C ARG A 75 13.90 -10.81 13.77
N ALA A 76 14.30 -11.68 12.83
CA ALA A 76 14.89 -12.99 13.15
C ALA A 76 16.22 -12.84 13.90
N ALA A 77 17.10 -11.94 13.47
CA ALA A 77 18.37 -11.66 14.14
C ALA A 77 18.17 -11.09 15.57
N ALA A 78 17.17 -10.24 15.77
CA ALA A 78 16.83 -9.71 17.09
C ALA A 78 16.31 -10.82 18.03
N ALA A 79 15.48 -11.73 17.53
CA ALA A 79 14.93 -12.85 18.30
C ALA A 79 16.01 -13.86 18.72
N THR A 80 16.97 -14.19 17.83
CA THR A 80 18.08 -15.10 18.17
C THR A 80 19.07 -14.46 19.14
N GLY A 81 19.33 -13.15 19.01
CA GLY A 81 20.16 -12.39 19.95
C GLY A 81 19.53 -12.23 21.35
N ALA A 82 18.20 -12.25 21.46
CA ALA A 82 17.48 -12.25 22.73
C ALA A 82 17.50 -13.65 23.40
N ALA A 83 17.32 -14.73 22.62
CA ALA A 83 17.38 -16.10 23.13
C ALA A 83 18.76 -16.46 23.71
N ALA A 84 19.85 -16.04 23.06
CA ALA A 84 21.22 -16.28 23.52
C ALA A 84 21.59 -15.58 24.85
N ARG A 85 20.80 -14.58 25.29
CA ARG A 85 21.01 -13.88 26.58
C ARG A 85 20.27 -14.52 27.76
N SER A 86 19.43 -15.54 27.51
CA SER A 86 18.61 -16.17 28.54
C SER A 86 19.21 -17.43 29.18
N ASP A 87 20.38 -17.91 28.71
CA ASP A 87 20.99 -19.18 29.14
C ASP A 87 22.26 -19.00 30.02
N SER A 88 22.36 -17.89 30.75
CA SER A 88 23.42 -17.70 31.76
C SER A 88 22.86 -17.18 33.08
N GLY A 89 22.39 -18.11 33.91
CA GLY A 89 22.39 -17.98 35.38
C GLY A 89 23.13 -19.20 35.93
N SER A 90 24.08 -19.10 36.85
CA SER A 90 24.11 -18.26 38.05
C SER A 90 25.54 -17.90 38.48
N ASP A 91 25.79 -16.65 38.88
CA ASP A 91 26.14 -16.32 40.29
C ASP A 91 26.55 -14.83 40.47
N ALA A 92 25.98 -14.25 41.54
CA ALA A 92 26.43 -13.14 42.40
C ALA A 92 26.47 -11.67 41.90
N HIS A 93 25.56 -10.88 42.52
CA HIS A 93 25.70 -9.52 43.07
C HIS A 93 26.51 -8.44 42.31
N ALA A 94 25.80 -7.45 41.74
CA ALA A 94 26.05 -6.01 41.97
C ALA A 94 24.97 -5.11 41.33
N SER A 95 24.59 -4.10 42.11
CA SER A 95 23.90 -2.82 41.86
C SER A 95 23.60 -2.31 40.44
N MET A 96 22.38 -1.76 40.32
CA MET A 96 21.95 -0.54 39.59
C MET A 96 22.33 -0.42 38.10
N GLU A 97 21.32 -0.40 37.22
CA GLU A 97 20.90 0.79 36.46
C GLU A 97 19.70 0.44 35.53
N ASN A 98 18.83 1.43 35.33
CA ASN A 98 17.51 1.39 34.70
C ASN A 98 17.31 0.37 33.56
N SER A 99 16.45 -0.63 33.79
CA SER A 99 15.79 -1.34 32.70
C SER A 99 14.67 -0.46 32.15
N GLU A 100 15.01 0.47 31.25
CA GLU A 100 14.06 0.86 30.23
C GLU A 100 13.72 -0.41 29.44
N THR A 101 12.58 -1.00 29.76
CA THR A 101 11.92 -2.00 28.92
C THR A 101 11.52 -1.30 27.63
N GLY A 102 12.50 -1.03 26.76
CA GLY A 102 12.27 -0.58 25.40
C GLY A 102 11.58 -1.73 24.67
N SER A 103 10.27 -1.62 24.50
CA SER A 103 9.54 -2.48 23.57
C SER A 103 10.25 -2.43 22.22
N VAL A 104 10.38 -3.59 21.58
CA VAL A 104 11.04 -3.80 20.28
C VAL A 104 10.14 -3.24 19.16
N GLU A 105 9.82 -1.95 19.22
CA GLU A 105 8.62 -1.43 18.54
C GLU A 105 8.83 -0.55 17.33
N GLU A 106 10.07 -0.22 16.90
CA GLU A 106 10.20 0.54 15.65
C GLU A 106 11.33 0.09 14.72
N ILE A 107 11.14 -1.08 14.08
CA ILE A 107 12.05 -1.55 13.02
C ILE A 107 11.66 -0.98 11.65
N SER A 108 10.41 -0.51 11.44
CA SER A 108 9.91 -0.15 10.11
C SER A 108 9.39 1.28 9.97
N LEU A 109 9.87 1.97 8.92
CA LEU A 109 9.35 3.25 8.44
C LEU A 109 8.12 3.09 7.53
N PHE A 110 7.89 1.87 7.01
CA PHE A 110 6.70 1.58 6.24
C PHE A 110 5.56 1.28 7.22
N LYS A 111 4.39 1.90 7.02
CA LYS A 111 3.21 1.68 7.85
C LYS A 111 2.10 1.00 7.04
N GLY A 112 1.56 -0.08 7.59
CA GLY A 112 0.42 -0.82 7.08
C GLY A 112 0.79 -1.92 6.09
N LYS A 113 0.00 -2.02 5.00
CA LYS A 113 0.02 -3.16 4.08
C LYS A 113 0.52 -2.79 2.71
N ASN A 114 1.41 -3.61 2.13
CA ASN A 114 1.89 -3.42 0.76
C ASN A 114 0.88 -3.99 -0.24
N PHE A 115 0.29 -3.13 -1.07
CA PHE A 115 -0.63 -3.54 -2.12
C PHE A 115 0.11 -4.20 -3.31
N VAL A 116 -0.38 -5.37 -3.74
CA VAL A 116 0.14 -6.13 -4.89
C VAL A 116 -0.96 -6.35 -5.93
N PHE A 117 -0.62 -6.25 -7.22
CA PHE A 117 -1.59 -6.21 -8.32
C PHE A 117 -2.01 -7.60 -8.82
N ASP A 118 -2.18 -8.56 -7.92
CA ASP A 118 -2.60 -9.93 -8.25
C ASP A 118 -3.56 -10.50 -7.19
N GLN A 119 -3.95 -11.77 -7.36
CA GLN A 119 -4.88 -12.46 -6.48
C GLN A 119 -4.38 -12.60 -5.03
N ARG A 120 -3.12 -12.24 -4.72
CA ARG A 120 -2.65 -12.14 -3.34
C ARG A 120 -3.26 -10.97 -2.57
N CYS A 121 -3.98 -10.08 -3.25
CA CYS A 121 -4.82 -9.08 -2.59
C CYS A 121 -6.29 -9.48 -2.50
N VAL A 122 -6.71 -10.66 -3.02
CA VAL A 122 -8.13 -11.00 -3.20
C VAL A 122 -8.33 -12.48 -2.88
N GLY A 123 -8.75 -12.79 -1.65
CA GLY A 123 -9.09 -14.14 -1.20
C GLY A 123 -9.07 -14.29 0.33
N GLU A 124 -9.66 -15.39 0.82
CA GLU A 124 -9.35 -15.90 2.16
C GLU A 124 -7.88 -16.37 2.13
N LEU A 125 -7.01 -15.75 2.94
CA LEU A 125 -5.64 -16.23 3.23
C LEU A 125 -4.59 -16.12 2.11
N THR A 126 -4.64 -15.07 1.27
CA THR A 126 -3.41 -14.64 0.59
C THR A 126 -2.97 -13.30 1.15
N GLU A 127 -1.87 -13.36 1.88
CA GLU A 127 -1.21 -12.24 2.52
C GLU A 127 -0.65 -11.32 1.42
N SER A 128 -1.36 -10.24 1.09
CA SER A 128 -0.62 -8.99 0.92
C SER A 128 0.14 -8.83 2.22
N GLU A 129 1.47 -8.98 2.20
CA GLU A 129 2.18 -9.11 3.47
C GLU A 129 2.00 -7.80 4.26
N GLU A 130 1.45 -7.91 5.47
CA GLU A 130 1.38 -6.81 6.41
C GLU A 130 2.82 -6.47 6.80
N VAL A 131 3.23 -5.24 6.55
CA VAL A 131 4.57 -4.79 6.91
C VAL A 131 4.61 -4.44 8.38
N THR A 132 3.54 -3.77 8.83
CA THR A 132 3.22 -3.43 10.21
C THR A 132 1.70 -3.54 10.44
N ASP A 133 1.30 -3.51 11.71
CA ASP A 133 -0.10 -3.64 12.13
C ASP A 133 -0.93 -2.35 11.95
N ASP A 134 -0.34 -1.28 11.37
CA ASP A 134 -1.01 0.00 11.18
C ASP A 134 -2.21 -0.11 10.24
N VAL A 135 -3.39 0.30 10.73
CA VAL A 135 -4.61 0.38 9.92
C VAL A 135 -4.78 1.77 9.33
N LEU A 136 -4.44 1.90 8.04
CA LEU A 136 -4.48 3.18 7.31
C LEU A 136 -5.77 3.37 6.50
N GLY A 137 -6.43 2.27 6.15
CA GLY A 137 -7.62 2.27 5.32
C GLY A 137 -8.93 2.35 6.12
N ARG A 138 -10.03 2.55 5.39
CA ARG A 138 -11.40 2.51 5.93
C ARG A 138 -12.27 1.67 5.04
N CYS A 139 -13.18 0.91 5.63
CA CYS A 139 -14.15 0.12 4.90
C CYS A 139 -15.01 1.04 4.01
N PHE A 140 -15.14 0.69 2.74
CA PHE A 140 -15.88 1.45 1.74
C PHE A 140 -17.37 1.59 2.09
N GLN A 141 -17.95 0.63 2.82
CA GLN A 141 -19.37 0.64 3.18
C GLN A 141 -19.66 1.36 4.50
N CYS A 142 -18.91 1.05 5.57
CA CYS A 142 -19.23 1.54 6.92
C CYS A 142 -18.24 2.59 7.46
N GLY A 143 -17.09 2.80 6.82
CA GLY A 143 -16.07 3.76 7.26
C GLY A 143 -15.19 3.31 8.43
N GLU A 144 -15.45 2.14 9.01
CA GLU A 144 -14.63 1.55 10.08
C GLU A 144 -13.19 1.27 9.60
N PRO A 145 -12.16 1.37 10.47
CA PRO A 145 -10.79 1.04 10.11
C PRO A 145 -10.68 -0.34 9.47
N CYS A 146 -10.05 -0.42 8.29
CA CYS A 146 -9.93 -1.66 7.53
C CYS A 146 -8.79 -1.60 6.50
N ASN A 147 -7.96 -2.64 6.47
CA ASN A 147 -6.89 -2.83 5.48
C ASN A 147 -7.15 -3.99 4.50
N HIS A 148 -8.31 -4.65 4.60
CA HIS A 148 -8.64 -5.81 3.77
C HIS A 148 -9.11 -5.36 2.39
N HIS A 149 -8.22 -5.52 1.41
CA HIS A 149 -8.53 -5.30 0.00
C HIS A 149 -9.29 -6.52 -0.52
N THR A 150 -10.30 -6.27 -1.35
CA THR A 150 -11.02 -7.32 -2.07
C THR A 150 -11.66 -6.74 -3.33
N ASN A 151 -11.96 -7.58 -4.31
CA ASN A 151 -12.74 -7.16 -5.46
C ASN A 151 -14.23 -7.38 -5.19
N CYS A 152 -15.06 -6.45 -5.64
CA CYS A 152 -16.51 -6.61 -5.65
C CYS A 152 -16.90 -7.94 -6.32
N SER A 153 -17.70 -8.77 -5.63
CA SER A 153 -18.15 -10.07 -6.13
C SER A 153 -18.92 -10.03 -7.45
N ASN A 154 -19.54 -8.89 -7.79
CA ASN A 154 -20.11 -8.71 -9.12
C ASN A 154 -18.98 -8.64 -10.15
N LEU A 155 -18.77 -9.72 -10.91
CA LEU A 155 -17.71 -9.86 -11.91
C LEU A 155 -17.73 -8.80 -13.03
N MET A 156 -18.88 -8.15 -13.27
CA MET A 156 -18.96 -7.04 -14.24
C MET A 156 -18.49 -5.72 -13.63
N CYS A 157 -18.60 -5.58 -12.31
CA CYS A 157 -18.03 -4.47 -11.57
C CYS A 157 -16.56 -4.75 -11.27
N HIS A 158 -16.29 -5.80 -10.49
CA HIS A 158 -14.96 -6.24 -10.10
C HIS A 158 -14.07 -5.10 -9.56
N GLY A 159 -14.71 -4.09 -8.97
CA GLY A 159 -14.04 -2.93 -8.41
C GLY A 159 -13.30 -3.31 -7.15
N LEU A 160 -12.04 -2.89 -7.05
CA LEU A 160 -11.21 -3.06 -5.87
C LEU A 160 -11.70 -2.14 -4.74
N ILE A 161 -12.01 -2.72 -3.58
CA ILE A 161 -12.52 -2.01 -2.39
C ILE A 161 -11.79 -2.46 -1.13
N LEU A 162 -11.86 -1.63 -0.09
CA LEU A 162 -11.55 -2.04 1.28
C LEU A 162 -12.85 -2.47 1.96
N GLN A 163 -12.93 -3.71 2.46
CA GLN A 163 -14.17 -4.23 3.03
C GLN A 163 -13.90 -5.01 4.32
N CYS A 164 -14.52 -4.60 5.42
CA CYS A 164 -14.43 -5.35 6.69
C CYS A 164 -15.31 -6.61 6.62
N LEU A 165 -15.02 -7.60 7.48
CA LEU A 165 -15.72 -8.88 7.51
C LEU A 165 -17.24 -8.72 7.65
N LYS A 166 -17.70 -7.83 8.55
CA LYS A 166 -19.13 -7.54 8.76
C LYS A 166 -19.82 -7.12 7.45
N CYS A 167 -19.22 -6.19 6.72
CA CYS A 167 -19.77 -5.72 5.44
C CYS A 167 -19.63 -6.77 4.34
N ALA A 168 -18.55 -7.55 4.32
CA ALA A 168 -18.38 -8.65 3.37
C ALA A 168 -19.50 -9.68 3.51
N THR A 169 -19.84 -10.08 4.74
CA THR A 169 -20.95 -10.98 5.02
C THR A 169 -22.30 -10.38 4.62
N SER A 170 -22.59 -9.14 5.03
CA SER A 170 -23.90 -8.52 4.74
C SER A 170 -24.12 -8.21 3.25
N MET A 171 -23.04 -7.92 2.52
CA MET A 171 -23.07 -7.54 1.11
C MET A 171 -22.72 -8.67 0.14
N LEU A 172 -22.46 -9.89 0.63
CA LEU A 172 -21.95 -11.01 -0.17
C LEU A 172 -20.69 -10.64 -0.97
N GLY A 173 -19.79 -9.86 -0.35
CA GLY A 173 -18.57 -9.34 -0.97
C GLY A 173 -18.78 -8.23 -2.02
N ALA A 174 -20.01 -7.77 -2.23
CA ALA A 174 -20.29 -6.70 -3.19
C ALA A 174 -20.00 -5.30 -2.63
N CYS A 175 -19.69 -4.35 -3.52
CA CYS A 175 -19.39 -2.97 -3.15
C CYS A 175 -20.64 -2.13 -2.82
N SER A 176 -21.81 -2.53 -3.33
CA SER A 176 -23.09 -1.83 -3.19
C SER A 176 -24.27 -2.80 -3.29
N GLU A 177 -25.46 -2.36 -2.87
CA GLU A 177 -26.66 -3.19 -2.93
C GLU A 177 -27.02 -3.58 -4.37
N GLY A 178 -26.84 -2.68 -5.33
CA GLY A 178 -27.02 -2.99 -6.75
C GLY A 178 -26.06 -4.09 -7.22
N CYS A 179 -24.78 -4.04 -6.82
CA CYS A 179 -23.83 -5.10 -7.16
C CYS A 179 -24.16 -6.43 -6.46
N LYS A 180 -24.68 -6.39 -5.23
CA LYS A 180 -25.12 -7.59 -4.50
C LYS A 180 -26.26 -8.29 -5.22
N GLN A 181 -27.28 -7.54 -5.64
CA GLN A 181 -28.41 -8.08 -6.38
C GLN A 181 -27.98 -8.65 -7.73
N GLU A 182 -27.07 -7.96 -8.43
CA GLU A 182 -26.53 -8.45 -9.70
C GLU A 182 -25.70 -9.73 -9.52
N PHE A 183 -24.93 -9.83 -8.44
CA PHE A 183 -24.21 -11.04 -8.08
C PHE A 183 -25.15 -12.24 -7.86
N ILE A 184 -26.19 -12.07 -7.03
CA ILE A 184 -27.22 -13.10 -6.79
C ILE A 184 -27.91 -13.52 -8.08
N LYS A 185 -28.26 -12.55 -8.93
CA LYS A 185 -28.87 -12.81 -10.24
C LYS A 185 -27.95 -13.67 -11.11
N MET A 186 -26.67 -13.33 -11.18
CA MET A 186 -25.69 -14.07 -11.97
C MET A 186 -25.47 -15.51 -11.45
N GLU A 187 -25.46 -15.72 -10.14
CA GLU A 187 -25.33 -17.07 -9.55
C GLU A 187 -26.50 -17.99 -9.89
N SER A 188 -27.69 -17.44 -10.14
CA SER A 188 -28.86 -18.22 -10.57
C SER A 188 -28.84 -18.68 -12.04
N MET A 189 -27.88 -18.20 -12.84
CA MET A 189 -27.75 -18.50 -14.26
C MET A 189 -26.73 -19.61 -14.53
N THR A 190 -26.90 -20.32 -15.65
CA THR A 190 -25.89 -21.25 -16.15
C THR A 190 -24.62 -20.51 -16.61
N PRO A 191 -23.45 -21.16 -16.64
CA PRO A 191 -22.20 -20.52 -17.09
C PRO A 191 -22.26 -19.93 -18.51
N GLU A 192 -23.08 -20.48 -19.40
CA GLU A 192 -23.26 -19.95 -20.75
C GLU A 192 -24.09 -18.66 -20.77
N GLU A 193 -25.22 -18.65 -20.06
CA GLU A 193 -26.05 -17.45 -19.87
C GLU A 193 -25.25 -16.32 -19.20
N GLN A 194 -24.47 -16.65 -18.17
CA GLN A 194 -23.57 -15.68 -17.53
C GLN A 194 -22.57 -15.06 -18.52
N ARG A 195 -22.01 -15.85 -19.45
CA ARG A 195 -21.11 -15.32 -20.49
C ARG A 195 -21.84 -14.37 -21.43
N ASN A 196 -23.01 -14.74 -21.91
CA ASN A 196 -23.78 -13.93 -22.86
C ASN A 196 -24.29 -12.64 -22.20
N TYR A 197 -24.85 -12.74 -21.00
CA TYR A 197 -25.33 -11.60 -20.23
C TYR A 197 -24.22 -10.59 -19.94
N ARG A 198 -23.01 -11.05 -19.56
CA ARG A 198 -21.85 -10.16 -19.36
C ARG A 198 -21.44 -9.40 -20.62
N LYS A 199 -21.49 -10.04 -21.79
CA LYS A 199 -21.14 -9.35 -23.06
C LYS A 199 -22.04 -8.15 -23.31
N GLU A 200 -23.32 -8.28 -22.97
CA GLU A 200 -24.32 -7.23 -23.17
C GLU A 200 -24.29 -6.16 -22.06
N HIS A 201 -24.01 -6.55 -20.81
CA HIS A 201 -24.24 -5.69 -19.65
C HIS A 201 -22.97 -5.20 -18.93
N ALA A 202 -21.76 -5.65 -19.30
CA ALA A 202 -20.53 -5.33 -18.57
C ALA A 202 -20.26 -3.83 -18.45
N LEU A 203 -20.53 -3.04 -19.50
CA LEU A 203 -20.27 -1.60 -19.49
C LEU A 203 -21.08 -0.84 -18.44
N LYS A 204 -22.28 -1.33 -18.08
CA LYS A 204 -23.13 -0.73 -17.06
C LYS A 204 -22.49 -0.78 -15.67
N TRP A 205 -21.79 -1.86 -15.38
CA TRP A 205 -21.28 -2.16 -14.04
C TRP A 205 -19.80 -1.81 -13.86
N LYS A 206 -19.09 -1.59 -14.97
CA LYS A 206 -17.69 -1.20 -14.95
C LYS A 206 -17.51 0.05 -14.07
N PRO A 207 -16.76 -0.03 -12.96
CA PRO A 207 -16.58 1.09 -12.06
C PRO A 207 -15.93 2.23 -12.85
N LYS A 208 -16.46 3.44 -12.66
CA LYS A 208 -15.71 4.64 -13.06
C LYS A 208 -14.42 4.62 -12.27
N ASN A 209 -13.30 4.90 -12.93
CA ASN A 209 -12.01 4.96 -12.25
C ASN A 209 -12.13 5.91 -11.05
N PRO A 210 -12.01 5.44 -9.79
CA PRO A 210 -12.18 6.32 -8.64
C PRO A 210 -11.13 7.44 -8.60
N ASN A 211 -9.99 7.24 -9.28
CA ASN A 211 -8.97 8.28 -9.44
C ASN A 211 -9.42 9.38 -10.43
N SER A 212 -10.34 9.09 -11.36
CA SER A 212 -10.82 10.08 -12.34
C SER A 212 -11.80 11.10 -11.75
N ALA A 213 -12.31 10.86 -10.54
CA ALA A 213 -13.27 11.72 -9.84
C ALA A 213 -12.66 12.51 -8.65
N SER A 214 -11.41 12.25 -8.28
CA SER A 214 -10.75 12.92 -7.15
C SER A 214 -10.24 14.31 -7.55
N ALA A 215 -10.81 15.37 -6.96
CA ALA A 215 -10.30 16.75 -7.08
C ALA A 215 -8.85 16.91 -6.54
N LEU A 216 -8.36 15.93 -5.77
CA LEU A 216 -6.96 15.84 -5.34
C LEU A 216 -6.16 15.07 -6.41
N LYS A 217 -5.53 15.83 -7.32
CA LYS A 217 -4.60 15.29 -8.33
C LYS A 217 -3.42 14.52 -7.72
N TYR A 218 -3.08 14.76 -6.45
CA TYR A 218 -1.93 14.13 -5.77
C TYR A 218 -2.29 13.69 -4.35
N ILE A 219 -1.65 12.61 -3.87
CA ILE A 219 -1.53 12.41 -2.42
C ILE A 219 -0.75 13.62 -1.92
N ARG A 220 -1.31 14.40 -0.99
CA ARG A 220 -0.51 15.43 -0.30
C ARG A 220 0.66 14.68 0.32
N PHE A 221 1.88 15.01 -0.09
CA PHE A 221 3.06 14.62 0.67
C PHE A 221 2.79 15.02 2.12
N ARG A 222 2.57 14.03 3.00
CA ARG A 222 2.71 14.32 4.43
C ARG A 222 4.16 14.78 4.56
N PRO A 223 4.43 15.98 5.11
CA PRO A 223 5.79 16.32 5.47
C PRO A 223 6.31 15.12 6.28
N ALA A 224 7.42 14.54 5.85
CA ALA A 224 8.21 13.72 6.75
C ALA A 224 8.65 14.69 7.84
N PHE A 225 7.88 14.78 8.92
CA PHE A 225 8.24 15.62 10.05
C PHE A 225 9.60 15.09 10.53
N PRO A 226 10.66 15.93 10.52
CA PRO A 226 11.99 15.52 10.96
C PRO A 226 12.00 15.00 12.41
N GLU A 227 10.94 15.28 13.16
CA GLU A 227 10.70 14.85 14.53
C GLU A 227 10.44 13.34 14.65
N LEU A 228 9.88 12.68 13.62
CA LEU A 228 9.62 11.23 13.59
C LEU A 228 10.89 10.39 13.31
N LEU A 229 12.02 11.01 12.96
CA LEU A 229 13.30 10.33 12.78
C LEU A 229 14.27 10.56 13.95
N LYS A 230 13.85 11.30 14.97
CA LYS A 230 14.71 11.78 16.07
C LYS A 230 14.37 11.22 17.44
N LYS A 231 13.52 10.20 17.56
CA LYS A 231 13.26 9.57 18.85
C LYS A 231 13.35 8.05 18.75
N ALA A 232 14.49 7.57 19.28
CA ALA A 232 14.84 6.26 19.81
C ALA A 232 14.66 5.05 18.87
#